data_AF-A0A2A9CU11-F1
#
_entry.id   AF-A0A2A9CU11-F1
#
_cell.length_a   1.000
_cell.length_b   1.000
_cell.length_c   1.000
_cell.angle_alpha   90.00
_cell.angle_beta   90.00
_cell.angle_gamma   90.00
#
_symmetry.space_group_name_H-M   'P 1'
#
loop_
_entity.id
_entity.type
_entity.pdbx_description
1 polymer ?
#
loop_
_entity_poly.entity_id
_entity_poly.type
_entity_poly.pdbx_seq_one_letter_code
_entity_poly.pdbx_strand_id
1 'polypeptide(L)'
;MAEHSFDLVVVGAGASGLLAAIAARRLGRNVLVVEATPLAGGSTAGSDGKLWLPANPLQAKLGVTDSSAEALQYLDAVLGETTEASTAERRAAYANLSGKIARWLVSSHVPLAVVKTLPDHHPDLPGGKAKGRVLATQPLDRRTLGDNAQLLAPAQPERKGPLGMIPSALPLPLPRNTATSGEALVGNLLHRALANGVQLWLDAPVIGLLGDSDAVTGVRVRRTSGEVEVAAEQVLLASGGYEHSQDLREEYLPLPTSADWSITGVPNDGSLLTAAIGLGAATALLEEAWWTPVMLAEGRAYRLDSQRGKPHSLIVDTAGDRFFDEATFAHAAGRALYDRNRGVRAVPSYLIMDNRHRQAHQLGPWPAGKTPKQAIEAGEIVKAATLNDLAQAVGIDRAGLLGTVVRFNGFAAKDGDPDFRRGASTWDLALGDHGNKKATSVGKLEKQPFWAVPVYPGDSGTKGGLIIDADSRVLRTDGTAISGLYACGGAAASLFKSASPAPGVALGAALVEAFAAVTDQRLGLRREL
;
A
#
# COMPACT_ATOMS: atom_id res chain seq x y z
N MET A 1 -0.36 41.31 6.03
CA MET A 1 -0.57 40.10 6.84
C MET A 1 -1.37 39.15 5.97
N ALA A 2 -0.89 37.92 5.72
CA ALA A 2 -1.64 36.96 4.92
C ALA A 2 -3.01 36.72 5.58
N GLU A 3 -4.08 36.78 4.78
CA GLU A 3 -5.48 36.63 5.25
C GLU A 3 -5.75 35.24 5.86
N HIS A 4 -4.83 34.29 5.65
CA HIS A 4 -4.84 32.93 6.16
C HIS A 4 -3.47 32.53 6.72
N SER A 5 -3.35 32.51 8.06
CA SER A 5 -2.12 32.11 8.79
C SER A 5 -2.41 30.95 9.73
N PHE A 6 -1.60 29.90 9.65
CA PHE A 6 -1.72 28.69 10.46
C PHE A 6 -0.39 28.31 11.10
N ASP A 7 -0.42 27.57 12.20
CA ASP A 7 0.81 27.02 12.77
C ASP A 7 1.28 25.82 11.94
N LEU A 8 0.33 25.06 11.39
CA LEU A 8 0.57 23.88 10.56
C LEU A 8 -0.41 23.82 9.39
N VAL A 9 0.13 23.66 8.19
CA VAL A 9 -0.62 23.20 7.02
C VAL A 9 -0.24 21.76 6.71
N VAL A 10 -1.24 20.89 6.62
CA VAL A 10 -1.08 19.48 6.20
C VAL A 10 -1.64 19.33 4.79
N VAL A 11 -0.82 18.85 3.87
CA VAL A 11 -1.21 18.62 2.48
C VAL A 11 -1.58 17.15 2.28
N GLY A 12 -2.87 16.86 2.12
CA GLY A 12 -3.46 15.54 1.96
C GLY A 12 -4.37 15.15 3.13
N ALA A 13 -5.60 14.75 2.84
CA ALA A 13 -6.58 14.26 3.81
C ALA A 13 -6.68 12.72 3.85
N GLY A 14 -5.54 12.05 3.62
CA GLY A 14 -5.37 10.62 3.93
C GLY A 14 -5.26 10.37 5.44
N ALA A 15 -5.07 9.11 5.83
CA ALA A 15 -5.00 8.77 7.26
C ALA A 15 -3.80 9.41 7.99
N SER A 16 -2.64 9.52 7.34
CA SER A 16 -1.45 10.19 7.92
C SER A 16 -1.71 11.68 8.15
N GLY A 17 -2.26 12.38 7.16
CA GLY A 17 -2.55 13.81 7.26
C GLY A 17 -3.61 14.11 8.34
N LEU A 18 -4.70 13.34 8.37
CA LEU A 18 -5.73 13.49 9.41
C LEU A 18 -5.20 13.16 10.81
N LEU A 19 -4.34 12.15 10.94
CA LEU A 19 -3.68 11.80 12.21
C LEU A 19 -2.79 12.95 12.70
N ALA A 20 -1.93 13.48 11.82
CA ALA A 20 -1.07 14.63 12.14
C ALA A 20 -1.90 15.84 12.57
N ALA A 21 -3.00 16.13 11.86
CA ALA A 21 -3.87 17.24 12.20
C ALA A 21 -4.51 17.10 13.58
N ILE A 22 -5.01 15.91 13.94
CA ILE A 22 -5.55 15.64 15.29
C ILE A 22 -4.46 15.80 16.35
N ALA A 23 -3.29 15.21 16.13
CA ALA A 23 -2.18 15.29 17.07
C ALA A 23 -1.72 16.74 17.31
N ALA A 24 -1.58 17.53 16.23
CA ALA A 24 -1.23 18.95 16.31
C ALA A 24 -2.32 19.79 17.00
N ARG A 25 -3.61 19.55 16.72
CA ARG A 25 -4.72 20.23 17.43
C ARG A 25 -4.71 19.95 18.92
N ARG A 26 -4.41 18.72 19.35
CA ARG A 26 -4.28 18.37 20.78
C ARG A 26 -3.11 19.06 21.46
N LEU A 27 -2.10 19.48 20.70
CA LEU A 27 -1.00 20.32 21.17
C LEU A 27 -1.31 21.83 21.16
N GLY A 28 -2.56 22.21 20.84
CA GLY A 28 -3.03 23.59 20.84
C GLY A 28 -2.74 24.37 19.57
N ARG A 29 -2.26 23.71 18.50
CA ARG A 29 -1.89 24.38 17.24
C ARG A 29 -3.10 24.74 16.39
N ASN A 30 -3.04 25.82 15.64
CA ASN A 30 -3.99 26.14 14.57
C ASN A 30 -3.62 25.36 13.30
N VAL A 31 -4.53 24.53 12.80
CA VAL A 31 -4.23 23.54 11.74
C VAL A 31 -5.20 23.66 10.58
N LEU A 32 -4.64 23.69 9.37
CA LEU A 32 -5.36 23.52 8.12
C LEU A 32 -4.95 22.21 7.45
N VAL A 33 -5.93 21.41 7.02
CA VAL A 33 -5.74 20.28 6.10
C VAL A 33 -6.24 20.70 4.73
N VAL A 34 -5.43 20.49 3.70
CA VAL A 34 -5.73 20.82 2.31
C VAL A 34 -5.70 19.53 1.48
N GLU A 35 -6.78 19.24 0.77
CA GLU A 35 -6.96 18.03 -0.03
C GLU A 35 -7.32 18.38 -1.47
N ALA A 36 -6.57 17.79 -2.42
CA ALA A 36 -6.73 18.09 -3.83
C ALA A 36 -8.09 17.62 -4.37
N THR A 37 -8.63 16.51 -3.84
CA THR A 37 -9.89 15.95 -4.29
C THR A 37 -11.10 16.49 -3.49
N PRO A 38 -12.33 16.27 -3.98
CA PRO A 38 -13.54 16.65 -3.23
C PRO A 38 -13.79 15.81 -1.96
N LEU A 39 -12.99 14.77 -1.68
CA LEU A 39 -13.26 13.79 -0.62
C LEU A 39 -12.00 13.50 0.20
N ALA A 40 -12.14 13.42 1.52
CA ALA A 40 -11.09 12.95 2.42
C ALA A 40 -10.92 11.43 2.31
N GLY A 41 -9.69 10.97 2.15
CA GLY A 41 -9.41 9.57 1.84
C GLY A 41 -7.97 9.30 1.48
N GLY A 42 -7.50 10.04 0.47
CA GLY A 42 -6.28 9.70 -0.26
C GLY A 42 -6.31 8.24 -0.76
N SER A 43 -5.13 7.69 -1.02
CA SER A 43 -4.96 6.26 -1.33
C SER A 43 -5.37 5.35 -0.16
N THR A 44 -5.45 5.89 1.07
CA THR A 44 -5.80 5.10 2.27
C THR A 44 -7.25 4.63 2.26
N ALA A 45 -8.22 5.44 1.83
CA ALA A 45 -9.63 5.02 1.79
C ALA A 45 -9.82 3.79 0.89
N GLY A 46 -9.11 3.77 -0.23
CA GLY A 46 -8.98 2.62 -1.11
C GLY A 46 -7.87 1.67 -0.68
N SER A 47 -7.51 1.52 0.60
CA SER A 47 -6.51 0.54 1.10
C SER A 47 -7.19 -0.59 1.90
N ASP A 48 -6.44 -1.64 2.28
CA ASP A 48 -6.98 -2.69 3.15
C ASP A 48 -7.00 -2.26 4.63
N GLY A 49 -6.57 -1.02 4.92
CA GLY A 49 -6.58 -0.43 6.25
C GLY A 49 -5.68 -1.14 7.25
N LYS A 50 -4.75 -1.98 6.76
CA LYS A 50 -3.82 -2.69 7.62
C LYS A 50 -2.69 -1.78 8.04
N LEU A 51 -2.31 -1.90 9.31
CA LEU A 51 -1.25 -1.14 9.95
C LEU A 51 -0.25 -2.14 10.52
N TRP A 52 0.95 -2.18 9.98
CA TRP A 52 2.04 -2.84 10.69
C TRP A 52 2.53 -1.86 11.76
N LEU A 53 2.24 -2.16 13.02
CA LEU A 53 2.65 -1.37 14.18
C LEU A 53 3.19 -2.36 15.22
N PRO A 54 4.49 -2.70 15.16
CA PRO A 54 5.09 -3.62 16.11
C PRO A 54 5.09 -3.06 17.53
N ALA A 55 5.29 -3.94 18.52
CA ALA A 55 5.20 -3.61 19.94
C ALA A 55 3.85 -2.99 20.36
N ASN A 56 2.77 -3.30 19.64
CA ASN A 56 1.43 -2.82 19.97
C ASN A 56 0.88 -3.59 21.19
N PRO A 57 0.10 -2.93 22.09
CA PRO A 57 -0.45 -3.61 23.26
C PRO A 57 -1.57 -4.61 22.93
N LEU A 58 -2.15 -4.54 21.73
CA LEU A 58 -3.32 -5.34 21.37
C LEU A 58 -2.95 -6.81 21.10
N GLN A 59 -1.73 -7.08 20.68
CA GLN A 59 -1.21 -8.43 20.40
C GLN A 59 -1.13 -9.34 21.64
N ALA A 60 -1.03 -8.76 22.85
CA ALA A 60 -1.00 -9.54 24.10
C ALA A 60 -2.26 -10.39 24.27
N LYS A 61 -3.41 -9.93 23.73
CA LYS A 61 -4.67 -10.69 23.69
C LYS A 61 -4.57 -11.98 22.85
N LEU A 62 -3.54 -12.13 22.02
CA LEU A 62 -3.25 -13.32 21.23
C LEU A 62 -2.12 -14.18 21.81
N GLY A 63 -1.61 -13.85 23.00
CA GLY A 63 -0.46 -14.51 23.60
C GLY A 63 0.85 -14.28 22.83
N VAL A 64 0.92 -13.22 22.02
CA VAL A 64 2.14 -12.85 21.29
C VAL A 64 2.90 -11.81 22.11
N THR A 65 4.16 -12.10 22.42
CA THR A 65 5.10 -11.13 23.00
C THR A 65 5.89 -10.48 21.88
N ASP A 66 6.04 -9.16 21.96
CA ASP A 66 6.86 -8.37 21.04
C ASP A 66 7.32 -7.07 21.71
N SER A 67 8.40 -6.49 21.22
CA SER A 67 9.05 -5.30 21.75
C SER A 67 9.65 -4.44 20.64
N SER A 68 9.91 -3.16 20.92
CA SER A 68 10.58 -2.27 19.96
C SER A 68 11.99 -2.79 19.60
N ALA A 69 12.66 -3.48 20.53
CA ALA A 69 13.96 -4.10 20.26
C ALA A 69 13.86 -5.27 19.27
N GLU A 70 12.88 -6.16 19.44
CA GLU A 70 12.63 -7.25 18.47
C GLU A 70 12.16 -6.71 17.12
N ALA A 71 11.42 -5.60 17.10
CA ALA A 71 11.01 -4.93 15.87
C ALA A 71 12.20 -4.34 15.12
N LEU A 72 13.11 -3.68 15.84
CA LEU A 72 14.34 -3.14 15.27
C LEU A 72 15.25 -4.26 14.75
N GLN A 73 15.41 -5.34 15.52
CA GLN A 73 16.17 -6.52 15.08
C GLN A 73 15.62 -7.11 13.78
N TYR A 74 14.28 -7.17 13.65
CA TYR A 74 13.63 -7.61 12.41
C TYR A 74 13.87 -6.67 11.25
N LEU A 75 13.76 -5.36 11.48
CA LEU A 75 14.05 -4.36 10.45
C LEU A 75 15.49 -4.46 9.98
N ASP A 76 16.46 -4.60 10.88
CA ASP A 76 17.86 -4.72 10.51
C ASP A 76 18.15 -6.02 9.74
N ALA A 77 17.53 -7.13 10.13
CA ALA A 77 17.64 -8.40 9.41
C ALA A 77 17.05 -8.33 7.98
N VAL A 78 15.95 -7.60 7.79
CA VAL A 78 15.28 -7.47 6.48
C VAL A 78 15.95 -6.41 5.59
N LEU A 79 16.34 -5.28 6.17
CA LEU A 79 16.79 -4.10 5.42
C LEU A 79 18.30 -4.06 5.19
N GLY A 80 19.06 -4.82 5.98
CA GLY A 80 20.52 -4.85 5.94
C GLY A 80 21.12 -3.49 6.25
N GLU A 81 22.20 -3.14 5.55
CA GLU A 81 22.95 -1.89 5.74
C GLU A 81 22.06 -0.64 5.65
N THR A 82 22.39 0.35 6.49
CA THR A 82 21.72 1.64 6.53
C THR A 82 21.99 2.45 5.28
N THR A 83 21.03 3.30 4.90
CA THR A 83 21.16 4.27 3.82
C THR A 83 20.64 5.63 4.30
N GLU A 84 20.78 6.68 3.49
CA GLU A 84 20.20 8.00 3.75
C GLU A 84 18.67 7.97 3.98
N ALA A 85 17.96 7.11 3.24
CA ALA A 85 16.52 6.88 3.44
C ALA A 85 16.20 5.88 4.56
N SER A 86 17.18 5.17 5.11
CA SER A 86 16.97 4.09 6.09
C SER A 86 18.06 4.10 7.15
N THR A 87 18.18 5.23 7.84
CA THR A 87 19.19 5.41 8.91
C THR A 87 18.82 4.62 10.16
N ALA A 88 19.80 4.37 11.03
CA ALA A 88 19.58 3.69 12.30
C ALA A 88 18.57 4.46 13.18
N GLU A 89 18.64 5.79 13.16
CA GLU A 89 17.78 6.69 13.91
C GLU A 89 16.33 6.60 13.43
N ARG A 90 16.09 6.58 12.12
CA ARG A 90 14.74 6.41 11.56
C ARG A 90 14.16 5.04 11.88
N ARG A 91 14.96 3.97 11.77
CA ARG A 91 14.52 2.60 12.12
C ARG A 91 14.15 2.51 13.60
N ALA A 92 14.99 3.07 14.48
CA ALA A 92 14.74 3.11 15.91
C ALA A 92 13.50 3.97 16.25
N ALA A 93 13.35 5.15 15.64
CA ALA A 93 12.18 6.01 15.82
C ALA A 93 10.90 5.27 15.43
N TYR A 94 10.90 4.61 14.26
CA TYR A 94 9.78 3.81 13.80
C TYR A 94 9.41 2.69 14.79
N ALA A 95 10.38 1.88 15.22
CA ALA A 95 10.17 0.79 16.16
C ALA A 95 9.66 1.29 17.54
N ASN A 96 10.16 2.45 18.01
CA ASN A 96 9.80 3.01 19.31
C ASN A 96 8.44 3.73 19.32
N LEU A 97 8.05 4.34 18.20
CA LEU A 97 6.78 5.07 18.08
C LEU A 97 5.61 4.16 17.71
N SER A 98 5.85 3.05 16.99
CA SER A 98 4.79 2.15 16.50
C SER A 98 3.79 1.71 17.58
N GLY A 99 4.28 1.15 18.68
CA GLY A 99 3.43 0.72 19.79
C GLY A 99 2.72 1.87 20.52
N LYS A 100 3.31 3.07 20.53
CA LYS A 100 2.71 4.28 21.10
C LYS A 100 1.57 4.78 20.22
N ILE A 101 1.73 4.78 18.91
CA ILE A 101 0.68 5.20 17.97
C ILE A 101 -0.49 4.24 18.00
N ALA A 102 -0.24 2.92 18.09
CA ALA A 102 -1.31 1.96 18.31
C ALA A 102 -2.12 2.28 19.59
N ARG A 103 -1.45 2.63 20.70
CA ARG A 103 -2.12 3.10 21.93
C ARG A 103 -2.89 4.40 21.72
N TRP A 104 -2.26 5.38 21.09
CA TRP A 104 -2.82 6.70 20.87
C TRP A 104 -4.06 6.67 19.95
N LEU A 105 -4.06 5.82 18.92
CA LEU A 105 -5.22 5.61 18.06
C LEU A 105 -6.39 5.03 18.86
N VAL A 106 -6.14 4.01 19.69
CA VAL A 106 -7.16 3.40 20.55
C VAL A 106 -7.69 4.40 21.58
N SER A 107 -6.83 5.18 22.25
CA SER A 107 -7.26 6.21 23.21
C SER A 107 -7.99 7.37 22.51
N SER A 108 -7.70 7.60 21.24
CA SER A 108 -8.42 8.53 20.36
C SER A 108 -9.72 7.95 19.78
N HIS A 109 -10.17 6.81 20.30
CA HIS A 109 -11.39 6.12 19.90
C HIS A 109 -11.41 5.75 18.41
N VAL A 110 -10.25 5.38 17.86
CA VAL A 110 -10.12 4.69 16.59
C VAL A 110 -10.02 3.20 16.91
N PRO A 111 -11.08 2.40 16.69
CA PRO A 111 -11.12 1.01 17.15
C PRO A 111 -10.20 0.15 16.28
N LEU A 112 -9.12 -0.38 16.87
CA LEU A 112 -8.18 -1.27 16.22
C LEU A 112 -8.34 -2.72 16.71
N ALA A 113 -8.08 -3.68 15.83
CA ALA A 113 -8.03 -5.10 16.14
C ALA A 113 -6.81 -5.76 15.48
N VAL A 114 -6.26 -6.79 16.12
CA VAL A 114 -5.14 -7.56 15.55
C VAL A 114 -5.65 -8.51 14.46
N VAL A 115 -4.97 -8.52 13.31
CA VAL A 115 -5.23 -9.49 12.24
C VAL A 115 -4.48 -10.78 12.55
N LYS A 116 -5.17 -11.73 13.16
CA LYS A 116 -4.59 -12.94 13.79
C LYS A 116 -3.76 -13.81 12.83
N THR A 117 -4.13 -13.83 11.55
CA THR A 117 -3.64 -14.79 10.55
C THR A 117 -2.49 -14.27 9.70
N LEU A 118 -2.11 -12.99 9.82
CA LEU A 118 -1.09 -12.40 8.95
C LEU A 118 0.30 -12.46 9.61
N PRO A 119 1.26 -13.20 9.02
CA PRO A 119 2.65 -13.13 9.42
C PRO A 119 3.33 -11.87 8.86
N ASP A 120 4.49 -11.54 9.43
CA ASP A 120 5.49 -10.74 8.73
C ASP A 120 5.89 -11.45 7.41
N HIS A 121 6.43 -10.73 6.42
CA HIS A 121 6.80 -11.35 5.14
C HIS A 121 8.01 -12.29 5.25
N HIS A 122 8.86 -12.09 6.26
CA HIS A 122 10.02 -12.93 6.57
C HIS A 122 10.01 -13.37 8.04
N PRO A 123 9.02 -14.16 8.47
CA PRO A 123 8.80 -14.45 9.89
C PRO A 123 9.92 -15.31 10.51
N ASP A 124 10.74 -15.96 9.68
CA ASP A 124 11.86 -16.82 10.10
C ASP A 124 13.16 -16.04 10.38
N LEU A 125 13.21 -14.74 10.05
CA LEU A 125 14.36 -13.89 10.37
C LEU A 125 14.35 -13.47 11.86
N PRO A 126 15.51 -13.13 12.44
CA PRO A 126 15.59 -12.63 13.82
C PRO A 126 14.58 -11.49 14.07
N GLY A 127 13.83 -11.58 15.17
CA GLY A 127 12.78 -10.61 15.52
C GLY A 127 11.48 -10.71 14.71
N GLY A 128 11.41 -11.57 13.68
CA GLY A 128 10.23 -11.80 12.86
C GLY A 128 9.09 -12.49 13.64
N LYS A 129 7.85 -12.22 13.25
CA LYS A 129 6.65 -12.80 13.89
C LYS A 129 5.75 -13.46 12.85
N ALA A 130 5.36 -14.71 13.12
CA ALA A 130 4.38 -15.44 12.30
C ALA A 130 2.93 -14.95 12.49
N LYS A 131 2.66 -14.06 13.46
CA LYS A 131 1.36 -13.42 13.71
C LYS A 131 1.49 -12.28 14.73
N GLY A 132 0.51 -11.38 14.75
CA GLY A 132 0.26 -10.48 15.89
C GLY A 132 0.66 -9.01 15.70
N ARG A 133 1.47 -8.67 14.69
CA ARG A 133 1.95 -7.29 14.46
C ARG A 133 1.09 -6.43 13.53
N VAL A 134 0.24 -7.07 12.74
CA VAL A 134 -0.65 -6.38 11.81
C VAL A 134 -1.97 -6.05 12.52
N LEU A 135 -2.33 -4.77 12.53
CA LEU A 135 -3.61 -4.26 13.02
C LEU A 135 -4.51 -3.88 11.85
N ALA A 136 -5.82 -3.86 12.06
CA ALA A 136 -6.80 -3.31 11.15
C ALA A 136 -7.86 -2.54 11.93
N THR A 137 -8.41 -1.49 11.32
CA THR A 137 -9.51 -0.74 11.90
C THR A 137 -10.79 -1.57 11.87
N GLN A 138 -11.52 -1.57 12.97
CA GLN A 138 -12.85 -2.19 12.99
C GLN A 138 -13.80 -1.40 12.09
N PRO A 139 -14.81 -2.06 11.50
CA PRO A 139 -15.85 -1.41 10.73
C PRO A 139 -16.52 -0.25 11.46
N LEU A 140 -16.86 0.77 10.68
CA LEU A 140 -17.47 2.00 11.15
C LEU A 140 -18.89 2.10 10.58
N ASP A 141 -19.90 2.34 11.42
CA ASP A 141 -21.20 2.80 10.92
C ASP A 141 -21.02 4.22 10.38
N ARG A 142 -21.22 4.43 9.07
CA ARG A 142 -21.06 5.75 8.44
C ARG A 142 -21.99 6.79 9.06
N ARG A 143 -23.09 6.39 9.72
CA ARG A 143 -23.96 7.31 10.46
C ARG A 143 -23.23 8.07 11.58
N THR A 144 -22.14 7.53 12.11
CA THR A 144 -21.29 8.22 13.10
C THR A 144 -20.69 9.52 12.55
N LEU A 145 -20.53 9.66 11.22
CA LEU A 145 -20.06 10.90 10.62
C LEU A 145 -21.16 11.97 10.48
N GLY A 146 -22.45 11.63 10.65
CA GLY A 146 -23.56 12.54 10.38
C GLY A 146 -23.52 13.08 8.94
N ASP A 147 -23.75 14.38 8.79
CA ASP A 147 -23.71 15.07 7.49
C ASP A 147 -22.31 15.02 6.85
N ASN A 148 -21.25 14.81 7.65
CA ASN A 148 -19.89 14.71 7.14
C ASN A 148 -19.60 13.36 6.44
N ALA A 149 -20.54 12.40 6.45
CA ALA A 149 -20.37 11.14 5.73
C ALA A 149 -20.14 11.33 4.23
N GLN A 150 -20.68 12.41 3.66
CA GLN A 150 -20.50 12.78 2.25
C GLN A 150 -19.08 13.26 1.90
N LEU A 151 -18.28 13.60 2.91
CA LEU A 151 -16.89 14.04 2.73
C LEU A 151 -15.91 12.86 2.67
N LEU A 152 -16.36 11.64 2.97
CA LEU A 152 -15.52 10.45 3.03
C LEU A 152 -15.43 9.78 1.65
N ALA A 153 -14.22 9.58 1.16
CA ALA A 153 -13.97 8.80 -0.04
C ALA A 153 -14.44 7.34 0.17
N PRO A 154 -15.21 6.76 -0.76
CA PRO A 154 -15.65 5.38 -0.63
C PRO A 154 -14.48 4.40 -0.78
N ALA A 155 -14.58 3.23 -0.16
CA ALA A 155 -13.74 2.10 -0.52
C ALA A 155 -13.93 1.77 -2.00
N GLN A 156 -12.85 1.32 -2.65
CA GLN A 156 -12.98 0.85 -4.02
C GLN A 156 -13.84 -0.42 -4.10
N PRO A 157 -14.65 -0.60 -5.17
CA PRO A 157 -15.72 -1.60 -5.25
C PRO A 157 -15.29 -3.06 -5.01
N GLU A 158 -14.01 -3.35 -5.24
CA GLU A 158 -13.44 -4.70 -5.27
C GLU A 158 -13.08 -5.26 -3.89
N ARG A 159 -13.15 -4.45 -2.83
CA ARG A 159 -12.55 -4.77 -1.53
C ARG A 159 -13.49 -5.48 -0.56
N LYS A 160 -14.36 -6.36 -1.06
CA LYS A 160 -14.95 -7.40 -0.20
C LYS A 160 -13.92 -8.53 -0.09
N GLY A 161 -12.97 -8.38 0.83
CA GLY A 161 -11.98 -9.42 1.12
C GLY A 161 -12.65 -10.75 1.52
N PRO A 162 -11.95 -11.90 1.41
CA PRO A 162 -12.48 -13.16 1.92
C PRO A 162 -12.80 -13.02 3.42
N LEU A 163 -13.86 -13.70 3.89
CA LEU A 163 -14.32 -13.64 5.28
C LEU A 163 -13.19 -13.86 6.32
N GLY A 164 -12.10 -14.54 5.95
CA GLY A 164 -10.94 -14.81 6.81
C GLY A 164 -9.96 -13.65 7.04
N MET A 165 -10.09 -12.52 6.34
CA MET A 165 -9.32 -11.29 6.58
C MET A 165 -10.09 -10.22 7.37
N ILE A 166 -11.31 -10.56 7.79
CA ILE A 166 -12.15 -9.74 8.65
C ILE A 166 -11.65 -9.92 10.10
N PRO A 167 -11.50 -8.84 10.91
CA PRO A 167 -11.25 -8.99 12.34
C PRO A 167 -12.22 -10.02 12.94
N SER A 168 -11.71 -11.00 13.69
CA SER A 168 -12.44 -12.21 14.10
C SER A 168 -13.68 -11.99 15.00
N ALA A 169 -14.16 -10.75 15.14
CA ALA A 169 -15.19 -10.33 16.07
C ALA A 169 -16.42 -9.70 15.38
N LEU A 170 -16.54 -9.78 14.05
CA LEU A 170 -17.59 -9.06 13.31
C LEU A 170 -18.81 -9.93 13.01
N PRO A 171 -20.03 -9.47 13.34
CA PRO A 171 -21.26 -10.12 12.92
C PRO A 171 -21.44 -9.91 11.41
N LEU A 172 -21.60 -11.01 10.67
CA LEU A 172 -21.88 -10.99 9.24
C LEU A 172 -23.34 -11.40 9.02
N PRO A 173 -24.07 -10.75 8.09
CA PRO A 173 -23.64 -9.69 7.19
C PRO A 173 -23.56 -8.31 7.88
N LEU A 174 -22.63 -7.46 7.44
CA LEU A 174 -22.53 -6.08 7.90
C LEU A 174 -23.71 -5.23 7.38
N PRO A 175 -24.20 -4.24 8.13
CA PRO A 175 -25.21 -3.30 7.66
C PRO A 175 -24.80 -2.57 6.37
N ARG A 176 -25.77 -2.17 5.54
CA ARG A 176 -25.53 -1.50 4.24
C ARG A 176 -24.74 -0.19 4.31
N ASN A 177 -24.64 0.44 5.49
CA ASN A 177 -23.98 1.74 5.68
C ASN A 177 -22.67 1.63 6.47
N THR A 178 -21.97 0.50 6.33
CA THR A 178 -20.76 0.21 7.10
C THR A 178 -19.51 0.38 6.25
N ALA A 179 -18.64 1.30 6.66
CA ALA A 179 -17.29 1.44 6.15
C ALA A 179 -16.41 0.31 6.71
N THR A 180 -15.47 -0.19 5.92
CA THR A 180 -14.52 -1.24 6.36
C THR A 180 -13.09 -0.88 5.92
N SER A 181 -12.09 -1.60 6.44
CA SER A 181 -10.71 -1.49 5.96
C SER A 181 -10.18 -0.04 6.01
N GLY A 182 -9.52 0.43 4.95
CA GLY A 182 -8.96 1.78 4.89
C GLY A 182 -10.01 2.90 4.97
N GLU A 183 -11.19 2.68 4.40
CA GLU A 183 -12.31 3.61 4.52
C GLU A 183 -12.75 3.80 5.98
N ALA A 184 -12.80 2.72 6.77
CA ALA A 184 -13.12 2.82 8.19
C ALA A 184 -12.05 3.57 8.99
N LEU A 185 -10.77 3.39 8.66
CA LEU A 185 -9.67 4.15 9.27
C LEU A 185 -9.83 5.64 9.00
N VAL A 186 -9.98 6.02 7.73
CA VAL A 186 -10.16 7.43 7.36
C VAL A 186 -11.44 7.99 7.94
N GLY A 187 -12.55 7.27 7.90
CA GLY A 187 -13.82 7.73 8.46
C GLY A 187 -13.74 8.03 9.96
N ASN A 188 -13.05 7.18 10.74
CA ASN A 188 -12.82 7.44 12.16
C ASN A 188 -11.93 8.68 12.36
N LEU A 189 -10.82 8.79 11.61
CA LEU A 189 -9.91 9.92 11.72
C LEU A 189 -10.56 11.23 11.29
N LEU A 190 -11.33 11.23 10.19
CA LEU A 190 -12.08 12.39 9.70
C LEU A 190 -13.09 12.87 10.74
N HIS A 191 -13.88 11.95 11.30
CA HIS A 191 -14.82 12.27 12.38
C HIS A 191 -14.11 12.93 13.57
N ARG A 192 -12.94 12.41 13.97
CA ARG A 192 -12.15 12.99 15.08
C ARG A 192 -11.51 14.32 14.71
N ALA A 193 -10.98 14.48 13.50
CA ALA A 193 -10.39 15.72 13.03
C ALA A 193 -11.40 16.87 13.10
N LEU A 194 -12.61 16.65 12.54
CA LEU A 194 -13.69 17.63 12.57
C LEU A 194 -14.14 17.93 14.00
N ALA A 195 -14.28 16.91 14.85
CA ALA A 195 -14.65 17.09 16.26
C ALA A 195 -13.58 17.86 17.08
N ASN A 196 -12.31 17.88 16.64
CA ASN A 196 -11.23 18.64 17.28
C ASN A 196 -11.02 20.04 16.62
N GLY A 197 -11.93 20.47 15.75
CA GLY A 197 -11.89 21.77 15.10
C GLY A 197 -10.74 21.92 14.09
N VAL A 198 -10.31 20.82 13.46
CA VAL A 198 -9.40 20.88 12.31
C VAL A 198 -10.12 21.60 11.16
N GLN A 199 -9.49 22.62 10.57
CA GLN A 199 -10.00 23.22 9.34
C GLN A 199 -9.65 22.33 8.15
N LEU A 200 -10.62 22.07 7.27
CA LEU A 200 -10.48 21.16 6.14
C LEU A 200 -10.93 21.84 4.85
N TRP A 201 -10.01 21.98 3.89
CA TRP A 201 -10.29 22.45 2.54
C TRP A 201 -10.20 21.27 1.58
N LEU A 202 -11.36 20.84 1.07
CA LEU A 202 -11.47 19.86 -0.02
C LEU A 202 -11.55 20.60 -1.36
N ASP A 203 -11.27 19.89 -2.45
CA ASP A 203 -11.21 20.44 -3.81
C ASP A 203 -10.25 21.64 -3.86
N ALA A 204 -9.06 21.43 -3.30
CA ALA A 204 -8.11 22.47 -2.95
C ALA A 204 -6.67 22.04 -3.30
N PRO A 205 -6.31 21.76 -4.56
CA PRO A 205 -4.96 21.28 -4.85
C PRO A 205 -3.92 22.33 -4.47
N VAL A 206 -2.88 21.89 -3.75
CA VAL A 206 -1.67 22.68 -3.52
C VAL A 206 -0.86 22.65 -4.80
N ILE A 207 -0.55 23.83 -5.33
CA ILE A 207 0.11 24.02 -6.62
C ILE A 207 1.51 24.62 -6.49
N GLY A 208 1.97 24.86 -5.25
CA GLY A 208 3.31 25.35 -4.98
C GLY A 208 3.60 25.48 -3.49
N LEU A 209 4.88 25.45 -3.15
CA LEU A 209 5.40 25.78 -1.82
C LEU A 209 5.78 27.26 -1.80
N LEU A 210 5.48 27.95 -0.70
CA LEU A 210 5.90 29.34 -0.47
C LEU A 210 7.20 29.34 0.31
N GLY A 211 8.14 30.21 -0.05
CA GLY A 211 9.47 30.28 0.54
C GLY A 211 10.58 30.13 -0.48
N ASP A 212 11.76 29.77 0.01
CA ASP A 212 12.99 29.63 -0.78
C ASP A 212 13.80 28.40 -0.30
N SER A 213 15.08 28.32 -0.70
CA SER A 213 15.97 27.23 -0.31
C SER A 213 16.26 27.16 1.19
N ASP A 214 16.03 28.23 1.95
CA ASP A 214 16.33 28.31 3.37
C ASP A 214 15.12 27.87 4.21
N ALA A 215 13.92 28.35 3.84
CA ALA A 215 12.71 28.07 4.58
C ALA A 215 11.44 27.98 3.70
N VAL A 216 10.60 26.99 4.01
CA VAL A 216 9.21 26.93 3.54
C VAL A 216 8.31 27.61 4.57
N THR A 217 7.51 28.57 4.11
CA THR A 217 6.70 29.46 4.95
C THR A 217 5.20 29.37 4.65
N GLY A 218 4.79 28.39 3.84
CA GLY A 218 3.41 28.19 3.48
C GLY A 218 3.22 27.44 2.17
N VAL A 219 1.99 27.52 1.65
CA VAL A 219 1.58 26.87 0.41
C VAL A 219 0.72 27.78 -0.46
N ARG A 220 0.80 27.59 -1.78
CA ARG A 220 -0.16 28.18 -2.74
C ARG A 220 -1.22 27.14 -3.07
N VAL A 221 -2.48 27.48 -2.83
CA VAL A 221 -3.63 26.59 -3.00
C VAL A 221 -4.54 27.13 -4.10
N ARG A 222 -4.97 26.27 -5.02
CA ARG A 222 -6.02 26.63 -5.98
C ARG A 222 -7.39 26.42 -5.34
N ARG A 223 -8.22 27.46 -5.34
CA ARG A 223 -9.62 27.44 -4.88
C ARG A 223 -10.54 27.83 -6.03
N THR A 224 -11.84 27.60 -5.88
CA THR A 224 -12.85 28.02 -6.85
C THR A 224 -12.86 29.54 -7.10
N SER A 225 -12.44 30.33 -6.10
CA SER A 225 -12.30 31.80 -6.18
C SER A 225 -10.98 32.28 -6.79
N GLY A 226 -10.05 31.38 -7.12
CA GLY A 226 -8.71 31.70 -7.60
C GLY A 226 -7.59 31.08 -6.75
N GLU A 227 -6.35 31.50 -6.98
CA GLU A 227 -5.20 31.05 -6.20
C GLU A 227 -5.08 31.84 -4.91
N VAL A 228 -4.83 31.14 -3.80
CA VAL A 228 -4.71 31.71 -2.46
C VAL A 228 -3.39 31.27 -1.84
N GLU A 229 -2.66 32.22 -1.26
CA GLU A 229 -1.47 31.93 -0.47
C GLU A 229 -1.85 31.74 1.00
N VAL A 230 -1.41 30.62 1.57
CA VAL A 230 -1.64 30.29 2.98
C VAL A 230 -0.29 30.26 3.69
N ALA A 231 -0.11 31.18 4.63
CA ALA A 231 1.10 31.23 5.46
C ALA A 231 1.06 30.14 6.53
N ALA A 232 2.19 29.48 6.77
CA ALA A 232 2.34 28.44 7.77
C ALA A 232 3.73 28.44 8.39
N GLU A 233 3.83 28.22 9.71
CA GLU A 233 5.14 27.96 10.35
C GLU A 233 5.71 26.60 9.94
N GLN A 234 4.83 25.65 9.63
CA GLN A 234 5.17 24.31 9.16
C GLN A 234 4.23 23.82 8.07
N VAL A 235 4.81 23.13 7.10
CA VAL A 235 4.11 22.42 6.03
C VAL A 235 4.47 20.94 6.09
N LEU A 236 3.48 20.09 6.30
CA LEU A 236 3.62 18.63 6.23
C LEU A 236 3.05 18.11 4.91
N LEU A 237 3.92 17.55 4.07
CA LEU A 237 3.55 16.83 2.86
C LEU A 237 3.10 15.41 3.19
N ALA A 238 1.80 15.17 3.12
CA ALA A 238 1.15 13.86 3.21
C ALA A 238 0.38 13.55 1.91
N SER A 239 0.91 14.04 0.78
CA SER A 239 0.22 14.18 -0.51
C SER A 239 0.28 12.92 -1.39
N GLY A 240 0.90 11.85 -0.94
CA GLY A 240 1.19 10.69 -1.80
C GLY A 240 2.46 10.88 -2.63
N GLY A 241 2.71 9.93 -3.53
CA GLY A 241 3.90 9.87 -4.37
C GLY A 241 3.69 10.51 -5.74
N TYR A 242 4.24 9.87 -6.75
CA TYR A 242 4.17 10.32 -8.14
C TYR A 242 3.60 9.26 -9.10
N GLU A 243 2.97 8.20 -8.57
CA GLU A 243 2.57 7.03 -9.35
C GLU A 243 1.60 7.30 -10.52
N HIS A 244 0.96 8.47 -10.59
CA HIS A 244 0.10 8.90 -11.71
C HIS A 244 0.75 9.91 -12.66
N SER A 245 2.05 10.19 -12.51
CA SER A 245 2.82 10.98 -13.47
C SER A 245 3.60 10.07 -14.41
N GLN A 246 3.14 9.92 -15.65
CA GLN A 246 3.82 9.08 -16.64
C GLN A 246 5.27 9.53 -16.87
N ASP A 247 5.50 10.85 -16.96
CA ASP A 247 6.83 11.42 -17.19
C ASP A 247 7.81 11.04 -16.07
N LEU A 248 7.42 11.22 -14.80
CA LEU A 248 8.26 10.85 -13.65
C LEU A 248 8.46 9.33 -13.55
N ARG A 249 7.45 8.53 -13.95
CA ARG A 249 7.59 7.08 -14.02
C ARG A 249 8.62 6.67 -15.07
N GLU A 250 8.59 7.26 -16.26
CA GLU A 250 9.56 6.96 -17.32
C GLU A 250 10.97 7.45 -16.97
N GLU A 251 11.08 8.53 -16.21
CA GLU A 251 12.35 9.04 -15.72
C GLU A 251 12.99 8.11 -14.66
N TYR A 252 12.20 7.61 -13.71
CA TYR A 252 12.74 6.95 -12.52
C TYR A 252 12.44 5.44 -12.41
N LEU A 253 11.25 4.98 -12.80
CA LEU A 253 10.85 3.59 -12.58
C LEU A 253 11.41 2.64 -13.66
N PRO A 254 11.52 1.34 -13.35
CA PRO A 254 11.88 0.33 -14.35
C PRO A 254 10.94 0.34 -15.55
N LEU A 255 11.52 0.23 -16.75
CA LEU A 255 10.76 0.15 -18.01
C LEU A 255 10.45 -1.30 -18.41
N PRO A 256 9.31 -1.56 -19.08
CA PRO A 256 8.24 -0.60 -19.40
C PRO A 256 7.40 -0.25 -18.17
N THR A 257 6.78 0.94 -18.15
CA THR A 257 5.92 1.42 -17.05
C THR A 257 4.71 2.17 -17.59
N SER A 258 3.60 2.17 -16.83
CA SER A 258 2.40 2.94 -17.16
C SER A 258 1.68 3.39 -15.89
N ALA A 259 1.23 4.64 -15.84
CA ALA A 259 0.37 5.16 -14.79
C ALA A 259 -0.93 4.35 -14.64
N ASP A 260 -1.45 3.76 -15.73
CA ASP A 260 -2.65 2.92 -15.72
C ASP A 260 -2.48 1.62 -14.93
N TRP A 261 -1.23 1.23 -14.60
CA TRP A 261 -0.95 0.04 -13.79
C TRP A 261 -0.97 0.32 -12.29
N SER A 262 -1.03 1.59 -11.89
CA SER A 262 -1.21 1.95 -10.48
C SER A 262 -2.62 1.60 -10.03
N ILE A 263 -2.73 0.95 -8.87
CA ILE A 263 -4.02 0.69 -8.24
C ILE A 263 -4.47 1.85 -7.32
N THR A 264 -3.67 2.90 -7.20
CA THR A 264 -4.05 4.05 -6.37
C THR A 264 -5.15 4.81 -7.11
N GLY A 265 -6.31 4.99 -6.47
CA GLY A 265 -7.46 5.66 -7.07
C GLY A 265 -7.44 7.18 -6.94
N VAL A 266 -6.26 7.77 -6.73
CA VAL A 266 -6.08 9.20 -6.45
C VAL A 266 -4.97 9.77 -7.34
N PRO A 267 -5.12 11.03 -7.83
CA PRO A 267 -4.22 11.60 -8.83
C PRO A 267 -2.92 12.11 -8.20
N ASN A 268 -2.08 11.21 -7.71
CA ASN A 268 -0.77 11.54 -7.13
C ASN A 268 0.26 11.78 -8.26
N ASP A 269 0.50 13.04 -8.59
CA ASP A 269 1.28 13.46 -9.77
C ASP A 269 2.74 13.85 -9.47
N GLY A 270 3.17 13.82 -8.21
CA GLY A 270 4.53 14.19 -7.82
C GLY A 270 4.86 15.68 -7.96
N SER A 271 3.89 16.57 -8.21
CA SER A 271 4.13 18.01 -8.37
C SER A 271 4.84 18.64 -7.15
N LEU A 272 4.47 18.22 -5.93
CA LEU A 272 5.10 18.69 -4.69
C LEU A 272 6.47 18.07 -4.43
N LEU A 273 6.74 16.87 -4.97
CA LEU A 273 8.09 16.30 -4.99
C LEU A 273 8.99 17.19 -5.86
N THR A 274 8.57 17.51 -7.08
CA THR A 274 9.31 18.40 -7.99
C THR A 274 9.51 19.80 -7.39
N ALA A 275 8.47 20.37 -6.76
CA ALA A 275 8.57 21.67 -6.10
C ALA A 275 9.61 21.66 -4.96
N ALA A 276 9.61 20.61 -4.12
CA ALA A 276 10.59 20.49 -3.04
C ALA A 276 12.01 20.24 -3.54
N ILE A 277 12.20 19.46 -4.61
CA ILE A 277 13.51 19.31 -5.29
C ILE A 277 14.03 20.68 -5.75
N GLY A 278 13.15 21.52 -6.33
CA GLY A 278 13.49 22.88 -6.73
C GLY A 278 13.95 23.80 -5.57
N LEU A 279 13.61 23.47 -4.32
CA LEU A 279 14.07 24.17 -3.11
C LEU A 279 15.35 23.53 -2.51
N GLY A 280 15.94 22.54 -3.18
CA GLY A 280 17.16 21.86 -2.75
C GLY A 280 16.93 20.63 -1.86
N ALA A 281 15.70 20.10 -1.80
CA ALA A 281 15.44 18.87 -1.07
C ALA A 281 16.13 17.67 -1.73
N ALA A 282 16.76 16.82 -0.93
CA ALA A 282 17.31 15.56 -1.39
C ALA A 282 16.23 14.50 -1.56
N THR A 283 16.45 13.56 -2.47
CA THR A 283 15.55 12.46 -2.77
C THR A 283 16.29 11.14 -2.78
N ALA A 284 15.56 10.05 -2.55
CA ALA A 284 16.09 8.70 -2.63
C ALA A 284 15.00 7.72 -3.07
N LEU A 285 15.44 6.57 -3.60
CA LEU A 285 14.59 5.43 -3.98
C LEU A 285 13.53 5.77 -5.04
N LEU A 286 13.79 6.79 -5.88
CA LEU A 286 12.85 7.19 -6.93
C LEU A 286 12.54 6.02 -7.87
N GLU A 287 13.46 5.08 -8.05
CA GLU A 287 13.30 3.85 -8.83
C GLU A 287 12.43 2.75 -8.18
N GLU A 288 11.91 2.97 -6.97
CA GLU A 288 11.17 1.97 -6.21
C GLU A 288 9.68 2.31 -6.01
N ALA A 289 8.85 1.27 -5.97
CA ALA A 289 7.43 1.35 -5.67
C ALA A 289 6.96 0.21 -4.77
N TRP A 290 5.73 0.31 -4.27
CA TRP A 290 5.02 -0.78 -3.62
C TRP A 290 4.47 -1.74 -4.67
N TRP A 291 5.37 -2.52 -5.28
CA TRP A 291 5.05 -3.36 -6.43
C TRP A 291 3.95 -4.40 -6.13
N THR A 292 3.05 -4.59 -7.08
CA THR A 292 2.01 -5.62 -7.04
C THR A 292 1.64 -6.06 -8.45
N PRO A 293 1.55 -7.37 -8.73
CA PRO A 293 1.04 -7.83 -10.02
C PRO A 293 -0.41 -7.40 -10.24
N VAL A 294 -0.69 -6.79 -11.38
CA VAL A 294 -2.03 -6.33 -11.76
C VAL A 294 -2.47 -6.88 -13.11
N MET A 295 -3.78 -7.04 -13.28
CA MET A 295 -4.42 -7.16 -14.59
C MET A 295 -5.14 -5.85 -14.92
N LEU A 296 -5.37 -5.60 -16.21
CA LEU A 296 -6.21 -4.49 -16.66
C LEU A 296 -7.58 -5.01 -17.10
N ALA A 297 -8.63 -4.36 -16.63
CA ALA A 297 -10.01 -4.61 -17.06
C ALA A 297 -10.80 -3.30 -16.95
N GLU A 298 -11.77 -3.06 -17.83
CA GLU A 298 -12.64 -1.88 -17.76
C GLU A 298 -11.85 -0.55 -17.63
N GLY A 299 -10.67 -0.49 -18.27
CA GLY A 299 -9.76 0.67 -18.24
C GLY A 299 -9.05 0.93 -16.90
N ARG A 300 -8.98 -0.05 -15.99
CA ARG A 300 -8.37 0.09 -14.65
C ARG A 300 -7.51 -1.11 -14.27
N ALA A 301 -6.56 -0.88 -13.35
CA ALA A 301 -5.74 -1.93 -12.76
C ALA A 301 -6.40 -2.63 -11.57
N TYR A 302 -6.34 -3.95 -11.57
CA TYR A 302 -6.86 -4.84 -10.54
C TYR A 302 -5.74 -5.73 -10.00
N ARG A 303 -5.58 -5.78 -8.68
CA ARG A 303 -4.57 -6.64 -8.04
C ARG A 303 -4.85 -8.12 -8.29
N LEU A 304 -3.78 -8.90 -8.44
CA LEU A 304 -3.84 -10.36 -8.57
C LEU A 304 -3.35 -11.12 -7.33
N ASP A 305 -3.04 -10.44 -6.23
CA ASP A 305 -2.38 -11.00 -5.04
C ASP A 305 -3.02 -12.32 -4.55
N SER A 306 -4.35 -12.38 -4.45
CA SER A 306 -5.03 -13.59 -4.00
C SER A 306 -5.03 -14.66 -5.09
N GLN A 307 -5.30 -14.29 -6.34
CA GLN A 307 -5.57 -15.19 -7.45
C GLN A 307 -4.32 -15.96 -7.85
N ARG A 308 -3.18 -15.28 -7.97
CA ARG A 308 -1.91 -15.94 -8.35
C ARG A 308 -1.49 -17.03 -7.36
N GLY A 309 -1.86 -16.88 -6.09
CA GLY A 309 -1.53 -17.84 -5.03
C GLY A 309 -2.50 -19.00 -4.88
N LYS A 310 -3.62 -19.07 -5.62
CA LYS A 310 -4.59 -20.18 -5.50
C LYS A 310 -4.26 -21.34 -6.44
N PRO A 311 -4.69 -22.59 -6.14
CA PRO A 311 -4.42 -23.75 -6.98
C PRO A 311 -4.93 -23.60 -8.43
N HIS A 312 -4.46 -24.49 -9.32
CA HIS A 312 -4.90 -24.57 -10.73
C HIS A 312 -4.55 -23.34 -11.58
N SER A 313 -3.54 -22.60 -11.16
CA SER A 313 -2.98 -21.45 -11.90
C SER A 313 -1.47 -21.40 -11.80
N LEU A 314 -0.83 -20.71 -12.75
CA LEU A 314 0.60 -20.38 -12.76
C LEU A 314 0.83 -19.12 -13.60
N ILE A 315 1.96 -18.44 -13.41
CA ILE A 315 2.37 -17.28 -14.22
C ILE A 315 3.55 -17.67 -15.09
N VAL A 316 3.48 -17.33 -16.37
CA VAL A 316 4.57 -17.53 -17.33
C VAL A 316 4.96 -16.25 -18.04
N ASP A 317 6.20 -16.18 -18.49
CA ASP A 317 6.69 -15.16 -19.42
C ASP A 317 6.31 -15.47 -20.87
N THR A 318 6.82 -14.72 -21.84
CA THR A 318 6.54 -14.96 -23.27
C THR A 318 7.17 -16.24 -23.83
N ALA A 319 8.17 -16.81 -23.16
CA ALA A 319 8.74 -18.12 -23.51
C ALA A 319 7.92 -19.29 -22.92
N GLY A 320 6.87 -19.00 -22.14
CA GLY A 320 6.03 -20.02 -21.54
C GLY A 320 6.64 -20.65 -20.29
N ASP A 321 7.67 -20.04 -19.71
CA ASP A 321 8.36 -20.52 -18.52
C ASP A 321 7.86 -19.83 -17.25
N ARG A 322 7.72 -20.60 -16.17
CA ARG A 322 7.60 -20.05 -14.81
C ARG A 322 8.96 -19.52 -14.36
N PHE A 323 8.96 -18.47 -13.53
CA PHE A 323 10.20 -17.83 -13.08
C PHE A 323 10.20 -17.39 -11.61
N PHE A 324 9.13 -17.64 -10.85
CA PHE A 324 9.04 -17.32 -9.42
C PHE A 324 7.92 -18.11 -8.73
N ASP A 325 7.86 -18.02 -7.41
CA ASP A 325 6.76 -18.52 -6.60
C ASP A 325 5.54 -17.61 -6.70
N GLU A 326 4.48 -18.05 -7.38
CA GLU A 326 3.26 -17.26 -7.54
C GLU A 326 2.45 -17.08 -6.26
N ALA A 327 2.78 -17.75 -5.14
CA ALA A 327 2.11 -17.57 -3.84
C ALA A 327 2.83 -16.60 -2.89
N THR A 328 4.02 -16.09 -3.27
CA THR A 328 4.81 -15.15 -2.46
C THR A 328 4.07 -13.84 -2.15
N PHE A 329 4.63 -12.87 -1.44
CA PHE A 329 3.96 -11.58 -1.19
C PHE A 329 4.04 -10.62 -2.40
N ALA A 330 3.09 -9.68 -2.49
CA ALA A 330 2.87 -8.82 -3.66
C ALA A 330 4.15 -8.16 -4.21
N HIS A 331 4.92 -7.56 -3.31
CA HIS A 331 6.15 -6.84 -3.64
C HIS A 331 7.21 -7.73 -4.29
N ALA A 332 7.40 -8.95 -3.79
CA ALA A 332 8.34 -9.90 -4.38
C ALA A 332 7.88 -10.36 -5.77
N ALA A 333 6.58 -10.64 -5.93
CA ALA A 333 6.00 -11.04 -7.21
C ALA A 333 6.11 -9.93 -8.27
N GLY A 334 5.85 -8.67 -7.89
CA GLY A 334 5.98 -7.52 -8.79
C GLY A 334 7.42 -7.29 -9.24
N ARG A 335 8.41 -7.42 -8.34
CA ARG A 335 9.82 -7.33 -8.72
C ARG A 335 10.26 -8.47 -9.62
N ALA A 336 9.80 -9.69 -9.37
CA ALA A 336 10.14 -10.85 -10.20
C ALA A 336 9.77 -10.64 -11.67
N LEU A 337 8.67 -9.92 -11.97
CA LEU A 337 8.28 -9.56 -13.33
C LEU A 337 9.34 -8.67 -14.00
N TYR A 338 9.80 -7.60 -13.33
CA TYR A 338 10.85 -6.73 -13.87
C TYR A 338 12.20 -7.45 -13.96
N ASP A 339 12.58 -8.21 -12.93
CA ASP A 339 13.84 -8.97 -12.93
C ASP A 339 13.88 -9.98 -14.08
N ARG A 340 12.77 -10.68 -14.34
CA ARG A 340 12.66 -11.59 -15.49
C ARG A 340 12.73 -10.83 -16.81
N ASN A 341 12.07 -9.68 -16.91
CA ASN A 341 11.97 -8.87 -18.13
C ASN A 341 13.34 -8.37 -18.65
N ARG A 342 14.38 -8.35 -17.81
CA ARG A 342 15.76 -8.03 -18.23
C ARG A 342 16.36 -9.05 -19.19
N GLY A 343 15.93 -10.31 -19.12
CA GLY A 343 16.47 -11.40 -19.94
C GLY A 343 15.46 -12.02 -20.90
N VAL A 344 14.23 -12.25 -20.44
CA VAL A 344 13.13 -12.78 -21.25
C VAL A 344 11.95 -11.87 -21.06
N ARG A 345 11.31 -11.45 -22.16
CA ARG A 345 10.15 -10.55 -22.09
C ARG A 345 9.10 -11.13 -21.14
N ALA A 346 8.82 -10.39 -20.09
CA ALA A 346 7.91 -10.78 -19.00
C ALA A 346 6.97 -9.63 -18.59
N VAL A 347 6.96 -8.54 -19.36
CA VAL A 347 5.95 -7.49 -19.27
C VAL A 347 5.25 -7.33 -20.63
N PRO A 348 3.98 -7.75 -20.77
CA PRO A 348 3.23 -8.53 -19.78
C PRO A 348 3.76 -9.97 -19.64
N SER A 349 3.56 -10.55 -18.46
CA SER A 349 3.50 -12.01 -18.24
C SER A 349 2.05 -12.45 -18.34
N TYR A 350 1.75 -13.74 -18.22
CA TYR A 350 0.38 -14.25 -18.29
C TYR A 350 0.05 -15.15 -17.12
N LEU A 351 -1.04 -14.83 -16.41
CA LEU A 351 -1.66 -15.72 -15.44
C LEU A 351 -2.50 -16.74 -16.20
N ILE A 352 -2.00 -17.98 -16.27
CA ILE A 352 -2.67 -19.12 -16.90
C ILE A 352 -3.50 -19.84 -15.83
N MET A 353 -4.76 -20.10 -16.15
CA MET A 353 -5.72 -20.71 -15.24
C MET A 353 -6.51 -21.80 -15.96
N ASP A 354 -6.89 -22.85 -15.23
CA ASP A 354 -7.90 -23.79 -15.72
C ASP A 354 -9.32 -23.41 -15.25
N ASN A 355 -10.33 -24.13 -15.72
CA ASN A 355 -11.72 -23.78 -15.43
C ASN A 355 -12.05 -23.86 -13.94
N ARG A 356 -11.43 -24.74 -13.15
CA ARG A 356 -11.70 -24.84 -11.71
C ARG A 356 -11.29 -23.56 -11.00
N HIS A 357 -10.11 -23.03 -11.34
CA HIS A 357 -9.64 -21.76 -10.79
C HIS A 357 -10.65 -20.64 -11.08
N ARG A 358 -11.06 -20.51 -12.36
CA ARG A 358 -11.99 -19.45 -12.77
C ARG A 358 -13.37 -19.58 -12.11
N GLN A 359 -13.86 -20.80 -11.88
CA GLN A 359 -15.14 -21.04 -11.20
C GLN A 359 -15.08 -20.74 -9.70
N ALA A 360 -13.92 -20.92 -9.05
CA ALA A 360 -13.79 -20.78 -7.60
C ALA A 360 -13.43 -19.36 -7.13
N HIS A 361 -12.76 -18.57 -7.97
CA HIS A 361 -12.17 -17.29 -7.55
C HIS A 361 -12.69 -16.11 -8.37
N GLN A 362 -12.93 -14.98 -7.70
CA GLN A 362 -13.12 -13.69 -8.35
C GLN A 362 -11.83 -13.31 -9.08
N LEU A 363 -11.93 -12.69 -10.24
CA LEU A 363 -10.80 -12.23 -11.04
C LEU A 363 -11.07 -10.79 -11.49
N GLY A 364 -10.27 -9.85 -10.97
CA GLY A 364 -10.51 -8.42 -11.18
C GLY A 364 -11.93 -8.01 -10.77
N PRO A 365 -12.69 -7.32 -11.65
CA PRO A 365 -14.07 -6.93 -11.37
C PRO A 365 -15.07 -8.10 -11.53
N TRP A 366 -14.63 -9.25 -12.04
CA TRP A 366 -15.52 -10.32 -12.46
C TRP A 366 -15.72 -11.37 -11.35
N PRO A 367 -16.97 -11.60 -10.90
CA PRO A 367 -17.27 -12.61 -9.89
C PRO A 367 -16.79 -14.01 -10.29
N ALA A 368 -16.60 -14.90 -9.31
CA ALA A 368 -16.28 -16.30 -9.54
C ALA A 368 -17.25 -16.95 -10.55
N GLY A 369 -16.71 -17.63 -11.56
CA GLY A 369 -17.47 -18.30 -12.63
C GLY A 369 -18.18 -17.39 -13.64
N LYS A 370 -18.19 -16.06 -13.45
CA LYS A 370 -18.92 -15.11 -14.32
C LYS A 370 -17.95 -14.19 -15.07
N THR A 371 -17.60 -14.54 -16.30
CA THR A 371 -16.76 -13.70 -17.18
C THR A 371 -17.64 -12.96 -18.19
N PRO A 372 -17.61 -11.61 -18.24
CA PRO A 372 -18.34 -10.84 -19.25
C PRO A 372 -17.90 -11.17 -20.67
N LYS A 373 -18.85 -11.22 -21.61
CA LYS A 373 -18.56 -11.44 -23.04
C LYS A 373 -17.66 -10.33 -23.61
N GLN A 374 -17.94 -9.09 -23.23
CA GLN A 374 -17.19 -7.90 -23.64
C GLN A 374 -15.72 -7.98 -23.23
N ALA A 375 -15.41 -8.51 -22.05
CA ALA A 375 -14.02 -8.70 -21.60
C ALA A 375 -13.25 -9.69 -22.49
N ILE A 376 -13.92 -10.73 -23.00
CA ILE A 376 -13.32 -11.67 -23.97
C ILE A 376 -13.14 -11.01 -25.33
N GLU A 377 -14.15 -10.28 -25.80
CA GLU A 377 -14.11 -9.57 -27.09
C GLU A 377 -13.05 -8.45 -27.11
N ALA A 378 -12.83 -7.79 -25.96
CA ALA A 378 -11.80 -6.76 -25.77
C ALA A 378 -10.39 -7.34 -25.54
N GLY A 379 -10.25 -8.67 -25.39
CA GLY A 379 -8.96 -9.32 -25.13
C GLY A 379 -8.42 -9.14 -23.71
N GLU A 380 -9.21 -8.60 -22.78
CA GLU A 380 -8.83 -8.47 -21.36
C GLU A 380 -8.64 -9.84 -20.71
N ILE A 381 -9.36 -10.85 -21.22
CA ILE A 381 -9.20 -12.26 -20.85
C ILE A 381 -9.40 -13.16 -22.06
N VAL A 382 -8.49 -14.11 -22.24
CA VAL A 382 -8.57 -15.09 -23.33
C VAL A 382 -9.09 -16.42 -22.81
N LYS A 383 -9.96 -17.07 -23.59
CA LYS A 383 -10.54 -18.39 -23.32
C LYS A 383 -10.21 -19.35 -24.46
N ALA A 384 -9.72 -20.54 -24.15
CA ALA A 384 -9.39 -21.57 -25.13
C ALA A 384 -9.78 -22.98 -24.66
N ALA A 385 -10.03 -23.89 -25.61
CA ALA A 385 -10.31 -25.30 -25.30
C ALA A 385 -9.03 -26.07 -24.94
N THR A 386 -7.90 -25.73 -25.57
CA THR A 386 -6.60 -26.36 -25.32
C THR A 386 -5.55 -25.34 -24.93
N LEU A 387 -4.50 -25.79 -24.24
CA LEU A 387 -3.33 -24.95 -23.92
C LEU A 387 -2.56 -24.52 -25.16
N ASN A 388 -2.62 -25.30 -26.24
CA ASN A 388 -2.05 -24.93 -27.54
C ASN A 388 -2.76 -23.68 -28.09
N ASP A 389 -4.09 -23.73 -28.17
CA ASP A 389 -4.86 -22.63 -28.73
C ASP A 389 -4.77 -21.39 -27.82
N LEU A 390 -4.64 -21.61 -26.50
CA LEU A 390 -4.37 -20.53 -25.55
C LEU A 390 -3.03 -19.85 -25.85
N ALA A 391 -1.93 -20.62 -25.95
CA ALA A 391 -0.60 -20.09 -26.24
C ALA A 391 -0.57 -19.27 -27.53
N GLN A 392 -1.19 -19.81 -28.59
CA GLN A 392 -1.31 -19.12 -29.87
C GLN A 392 -2.10 -17.81 -29.75
N ALA A 393 -3.22 -17.81 -29.01
CA ALA A 393 -4.07 -16.63 -28.87
C ALA A 393 -3.42 -15.49 -28.07
N VAL A 394 -2.57 -15.81 -27.08
CA VAL A 394 -1.85 -14.78 -26.29
C VAL A 394 -0.42 -14.51 -26.74
N GLY A 395 0.09 -15.24 -27.73
CA GLY A 395 1.44 -15.03 -28.28
C GLY A 395 2.58 -15.52 -27.39
N ILE A 396 2.36 -16.59 -26.62
CA ILE A 396 3.39 -17.26 -25.81
C ILE A 396 3.98 -18.44 -26.59
N ASP A 397 5.25 -18.77 -26.38
CA ASP A 397 5.85 -19.99 -26.95
C ASP A 397 5.07 -21.24 -26.52
N ARG A 398 4.55 -21.95 -27.53
CA ARG A 398 3.71 -23.13 -27.35
C ARG A 398 4.46 -24.26 -26.65
N ALA A 399 5.71 -24.52 -27.03
CA ALA A 399 6.46 -25.66 -26.53
C ALA A 399 6.82 -25.44 -25.05
N GLY A 400 7.26 -24.22 -24.71
CA GLY A 400 7.53 -23.77 -23.36
C GLY A 400 6.31 -23.88 -22.46
N LEU A 401 5.15 -23.33 -22.87
CA LEU A 401 3.94 -23.42 -22.05
C LEU A 401 3.51 -24.87 -21.77
N LEU A 402 3.51 -25.72 -22.80
CA LEU A 402 3.14 -27.13 -22.63
C LEU A 402 4.14 -27.87 -21.73
N GLY A 403 5.44 -27.64 -21.91
CA GLY A 403 6.49 -28.21 -21.06
C GLY A 403 6.34 -27.78 -19.60
N THR A 404 6.11 -26.49 -19.36
CA THR A 404 5.85 -25.91 -18.04
C THR A 404 4.65 -26.55 -17.37
N VAL A 405 3.51 -26.67 -18.07
CA VAL A 405 2.30 -27.27 -17.47
C VAL A 405 2.50 -28.75 -17.16
N VAL A 406 3.17 -29.52 -18.03
CA VAL A 406 3.50 -30.94 -17.77
C VAL A 406 4.36 -31.07 -16.52
N ARG A 407 5.42 -30.25 -16.43
CA ARG A 407 6.34 -30.25 -15.28
C ARG A 407 5.62 -29.86 -13.99
N PHE A 408 4.88 -28.75 -13.99
CA PHE A 408 4.10 -28.28 -12.84
C PHE A 408 3.07 -29.31 -12.38
N ASN A 409 2.34 -29.93 -13.31
CA ASN A 409 1.37 -30.98 -12.98
C ASN A 409 2.01 -32.22 -12.36
N GLY A 410 3.23 -32.56 -12.78
CA GLY A 410 4.04 -33.62 -12.18
C GLY A 410 4.38 -33.34 -10.72
N PHE A 411 4.66 -32.07 -10.37
CA PHE A 411 4.89 -31.66 -8.98
C PHE A 411 3.61 -31.58 -8.17
N ALA A 412 2.56 -31.00 -8.74
CA ALA A 412 1.25 -30.89 -8.09
C ALA A 412 0.63 -32.25 -7.75
N ALA A 413 0.98 -33.32 -8.47
CA ALA A 413 0.59 -34.68 -8.14
C ALA A 413 1.21 -35.19 -6.82
N LYS A 414 2.31 -34.58 -6.37
CA LYS A 414 3.04 -34.89 -5.13
C LYS A 414 2.84 -33.81 -4.04
N ASP A 415 1.85 -32.92 -4.23
CA ASP A 415 1.52 -31.81 -3.33
C ASP A 415 2.73 -30.90 -3.01
N GLY A 416 3.53 -30.53 -4.02
CA GLY A 416 4.62 -29.58 -3.85
C GLY A 416 5.05 -28.90 -5.16
N ASP A 417 6.03 -28.00 -5.05
CA ASP A 417 6.66 -27.29 -6.16
C ASP A 417 8.17 -27.13 -5.89
N PRO A 418 9.02 -28.08 -6.30
CA PRO A 418 10.46 -28.02 -6.04
C PRO A 418 11.18 -26.92 -6.83
N ASP A 419 10.59 -26.38 -7.89
CA ASP A 419 11.22 -25.34 -8.70
C ASP A 419 11.26 -24.00 -7.95
N PHE A 420 10.14 -23.60 -7.35
CA PHE A 420 10.02 -22.28 -6.70
C PHE A 420 9.56 -22.34 -5.24
N ARG A 421 9.31 -23.54 -4.70
CA ARG A 421 8.85 -23.76 -3.32
C ARG A 421 7.47 -23.16 -3.00
N ARG A 422 6.63 -22.98 -4.02
CA ARG A 422 5.24 -22.52 -3.86
C ARG A 422 4.45 -23.39 -2.90
N GLY A 423 3.79 -22.75 -1.93
CA GLY A 423 2.95 -23.42 -0.94
C GLY A 423 3.72 -24.01 0.24
N ALA A 424 5.01 -23.71 0.37
CA ALA A 424 5.85 -24.22 1.45
C ALA A 424 6.21 -23.17 2.50
N SER A 425 6.08 -21.87 2.20
CA SER A 425 6.41 -20.80 3.13
C SER A 425 5.30 -20.59 4.19
N THR A 426 5.66 -20.04 5.35
CA THR A 426 4.71 -19.64 6.39
C THR A 426 3.65 -18.66 5.85
N TRP A 427 4.07 -17.79 4.92
CA TRP A 427 3.19 -16.84 4.23
C TRP A 427 2.18 -17.55 3.32
N ASP A 428 2.64 -18.47 2.47
CA ASP A 428 1.78 -19.19 1.53
C ASP A 428 0.77 -20.05 2.27
N LEU A 429 1.22 -20.71 3.34
CA LEU A 429 0.35 -21.53 4.18
C LEU A 429 -0.73 -20.68 4.87
N ALA A 430 -0.40 -19.46 5.29
CA ALA A 430 -1.37 -18.56 5.93
C ALA A 430 -2.42 -18.00 4.96
N LEU A 431 -2.12 -17.91 3.66
CA LEU A 431 -2.98 -17.28 2.64
C LEU A 431 -3.57 -18.24 1.60
N GLY A 432 -3.12 -19.49 1.54
CA GLY A 432 -3.61 -20.48 0.59
C GLY A 432 -5.04 -20.95 0.88
N ASP A 433 -5.61 -21.77 -0.02
CA ASP A 433 -6.93 -22.35 0.20
C ASP A 433 -6.86 -23.60 1.07
N HIS A 434 -7.40 -23.47 2.29
CA HIS A 434 -7.48 -24.56 3.25
C HIS A 434 -8.61 -25.53 2.88
N GLY A 435 -8.27 -26.53 2.06
CA GLY A 435 -9.00 -27.79 1.93
C GLY A 435 -8.30 -28.93 2.71
N ASN A 436 -8.46 -30.18 2.28
CA ASN A 436 -7.82 -31.35 2.90
C ASN A 436 -6.32 -31.56 2.52
N LYS A 437 -5.67 -30.58 1.88
CA LYS A 437 -4.30 -30.72 1.32
C LYS A 437 -3.24 -30.01 2.15
N LYS A 438 -1.99 -30.52 2.09
CA LYS A 438 -0.81 -29.92 2.74
C LYS A 438 -0.33 -28.65 2.03
N ALA A 439 -0.23 -28.67 0.70
CA ALA A 439 0.07 -27.49 -0.12
C ALA A 439 -1.24 -26.85 -0.58
N THR A 440 -1.56 -25.68 -0.01
CA THR A 440 -2.84 -24.98 -0.18
C THR A 440 -2.89 -24.07 -1.42
N SER A 441 -1.75 -23.90 -2.11
CA SER A 441 -1.58 -23.05 -3.30
C SER A 441 -1.26 -23.82 -4.59
N VAL A 442 -1.05 -25.14 -4.53
CA VAL A 442 -0.61 -25.98 -5.67
C VAL A 442 -1.72 -26.95 -6.08
N GLY A 443 -2.02 -26.98 -7.38
CA GLY A 443 -2.98 -27.94 -7.95
C GLY A 443 -2.82 -28.05 -9.45
N LYS A 444 -2.99 -29.26 -10.00
CA LYS A 444 -2.81 -29.53 -11.42
C LYS A 444 -3.62 -28.56 -12.29
N LEU A 445 -3.07 -28.05 -13.37
CA LEU A 445 -3.74 -27.25 -14.39
C LEU A 445 -4.09 -28.18 -15.57
N GLU A 446 -5.35 -28.64 -15.66
CA GLU A 446 -5.73 -29.70 -16.61
C GLU A 446 -7.21 -29.69 -17.06
N LYS A 447 -8.06 -28.84 -16.48
CA LYS A 447 -9.50 -28.83 -16.80
C LYS A 447 -9.88 -27.68 -17.72
N GLN A 448 -10.18 -27.99 -18.98
CA GLN A 448 -10.69 -27.02 -19.94
C GLN A 448 -12.06 -26.42 -19.52
N PRO A 449 -12.46 -25.24 -20.05
CA PRO A 449 -11.63 -24.31 -20.83
C PRO A 449 -10.46 -23.75 -20.01
N PHE A 450 -9.37 -23.42 -20.69
CA PHE A 450 -8.24 -22.70 -20.13
C PHE A 450 -8.40 -21.20 -20.35
N TRP A 451 -7.83 -20.41 -19.45
CA TRP A 451 -7.95 -18.97 -19.41
C TRP A 451 -6.57 -18.32 -19.25
N ALA A 452 -6.39 -17.15 -19.83
CA ALA A 452 -5.21 -16.32 -19.64
C ALA A 452 -5.59 -14.85 -19.49
N VAL A 453 -4.94 -14.15 -18.56
CA VAL A 453 -4.98 -12.68 -18.47
C VAL A 453 -3.55 -12.13 -18.48
N PRO A 454 -3.30 -10.99 -19.16
CA PRO A 454 -2.02 -10.32 -19.08
C PRO A 454 -1.80 -9.78 -17.66
N VAL A 455 -0.55 -9.87 -17.21
CA VAL A 455 -0.10 -9.47 -15.88
C VAL A 455 1.02 -8.44 -16.04
N TYR A 456 0.81 -7.28 -15.41
CA TYR A 456 1.74 -6.16 -15.42
C TYR A 456 2.32 -5.93 -14.01
N PRO A 457 3.56 -5.41 -13.91
CA PRO A 457 4.16 -5.01 -12.64
C PRO A 457 3.60 -3.64 -12.20
N GLY A 458 2.34 -3.64 -11.77
CA GLY A 458 1.71 -2.46 -11.20
C GLY A 458 2.23 -2.12 -9.81
N ASP A 459 1.64 -1.10 -9.20
CA ASP A 459 2.07 -0.60 -7.90
C ASP A 459 0.89 -0.09 -7.07
N SER A 460 1.06 -0.06 -5.76
CA SER A 460 0.15 0.58 -4.81
C SER A 460 0.69 1.91 -4.28
N GLY A 461 1.36 2.68 -5.15
CA GLY A 461 2.06 3.91 -4.83
C GLY A 461 3.59 3.75 -4.89
N THR A 462 4.29 4.86 -5.15
CA THR A 462 5.76 4.89 -5.18
C THR A 462 6.35 4.84 -3.77
N LYS A 463 7.61 4.40 -3.66
CA LYS A 463 8.41 4.39 -2.43
C LYS A 463 9.45 5.49 -2.38
N GLY A 464 9.84 5.99 -3.55
CA GLY A 464 10.76 7.11 -3.66
C GLY A 464 10.09 8.43 -3.34
N GLY A 465 10.89 9.33 -2.78
CA GLY A 465 10.43 10.66 -2.39
C GLY A 465 11.53 11.45 -1.69
N LEU A 466 11.11 12.42 -0.89
CA LEU A 466 12.00 13.31 -0.15
C LEU A 466 12.72 12.57 0.98
N ILE A 467 14.02 12.76 1.11
CA ILE A 467 14.77 12.27 2.27
C ILE A 467 14.30 13.05 3.49
N ILE A 468 13.96 12.32 4.55
CA ILE A 468 13.58 12.86 5.85
C ILE A 468 14.47 12.29 6.94
N ASP A 469 14.57 12.98 8.07
CA ASP A 469 15.17 12.44 9.29
C ASP A 469 14.15 11.70 10.19
N ALA A 470 14.57 11.33 11.40
CA ALA A 470 13.73 10.63 12.38
C ALA A 470 12.54 11.46 12.91
N ASP A 471 12.58 12.78 12.74
CA ASP A 471 11.54 13.73 13.13
C ASP A 471 10.69 14.18 11.92
N SER A 472 10.89 13.52 10.78
CA SER A 472 10.20 13.76 9.51
C SER A 472 10.47 15.13 8.87
N ARG A 473 11.57 15.80 9.24
CA ARG A 473 12.03 17.02 8.55
C ARG A 473 12.64 16.65 7.21
N VAL A 474 12.30 17.39 6.15
CA VAL A 474 12.90 17.21 4.82
C VAL A 474 14.34 17.70 4.84
N LEU A 475 15.25 16.88 4.30
CA LEU A 475 16.69 17.16 4.29
C LEU A 475 17.16 17.62 2.91
N ARG A 476 18.19 18.46 2.91
CA ARG A 476 19.01 18.80 1.73
C ARG A 476 20.07 17.72 1.49
N THR A 477 20.78 17.84 0.38
CA THR A 477 21.86 16.91 -0.02
C THR A 477 23.06 16.92 0.93
N ASP A 478 23.25 18.02 1.67
CA ASP A 478 24.27 18.14 2.72
C ASP A 478 23.82 17.60 4.09
N GLY A 479 22.60 17.06 4.17
CA GLY A 479 22.00 16.52 5.40
C GLY A 479 21.35 17.56 6.31
N THR A 480 21.37 18.85 5.97
CA THR A 480 20.69 19.90 6.76
C THR A 480 19.19 19.90 6.49
N ALA A 481 18.38 20.21 7.50
CA ALA A 481 16.93 20.28 7.35
C ALA A 481 16.49 21.59 6.65
N ILE A 482 15.52 21.49 5.76
CA ILE A 482 14.81 22.65 5.20
C ILE A 482 13.82 23.15 6.25
N SER A 483 13.98 24.41 6.67
CA SER A 483 13.15 24.96 7.75
C SER A 483 11.69 24.98 7.34
N GLY A 484 10.80 24.55 8.22
CA GLY A 484 9.35 24.52 8.00
C GLY A 484 8.82 23.39 7.11
N LEU A 485 9.67 22.56 6.48
CA LEU A 485 9.24 21.52 5.55
C LEU A 485 9.37 20.09 6.13
N TYR A 486 8.26 19.36 6.11
CA TYR A 486 8.15 17.98 6.59
C TYR A 486 7.49 17.10 5.54
N ALA A 487 7.77 15.80 5.55
CA ALA A 487 7.13 14.84 4.65
C ALA A 487 6.88 13.50 5.35
N CYS A 488 5.87 12.77 4.87
CA CYS A 488 5.54 11.43 5.36
C CYS A 488 4.89 10.57 4.27
N GLY A 489 4.92 9.25 4.47
CA GLY A 489 4.26 8.31 3.56
C GLY A 489 4.81 8.42 2.14
N GLY A 490 3.93 8.43 1.13
CA GLY A 490 4.35 8.45 -0.28
C GLY A 490 5.13 9.68 -0.71
N ALA A 491 5.08 10.79 0.05
CA ALA A 491 5.88 11.99 -0.25
C ALA A 491 7.34 11.86 0.23
N ALA A 492 7.60 10.95 1.17
CA ALA A 492 8.92 10.71 1.74
C ALA A 492 9.55 9.43 1.18
N ALA A 493 10.88 9.42 1.07
CA ALA A 493 11.62 8.21 0.75
C ALA A 493 11.41 7.15 1.84
N SER A 494 10.90 5.99 1.42
CA SER A 494 10.51 4.90 2.30
C SER A 494 11.67 4.38 3.15
N LEU A 495 11.44 4.28 4.46
CA LEU A 495 12.33 3.63 5.43
C LEU A 495 12.71 2.19 5.01
N PHE A 496 11.85 1.53 4.25
CA PHE A 496 11.96 0.11 3.94
C PHE A 496 12.77 -0.20 2.69
N LYS A 497 13.43 0.80 2.07
CA LYS A 497 14.25 0.61 0.86
C LYS A 497 13.45 -0.15 -0.21
N SER A 498 14.10 -1.11 -0.86
CA SER A 498 13.46 -2.02 -1.80
C SER A 498 12.70 -3.16 -1.11
N ALA A 499 12.71 -3.30 0.22
CA ALA A 499 12.01 -4.38 0.91
C ALA A 499 10.53 -4.05 1.22
N SER A 500 9.77 -5.07 1.62
CA SER A 500 8.45 -4.92 2.22
C SER A 500 8.40 -5.87 3.42
N PRO A 501 8.61 -5.39 4.66
CA PRO A 501 8.74 -6.28 5.81
C PRO A 501 7.45 -7.00 6.22
N ALA A 502 6.28 -6.41 5.96
CA ALA A 502 5.00 -6.95 6.39
C ALA A 502 3.81 -6.29 5.69
N PRO A 503 2.59 -6.87 5.78
CA PRO A 503 1.37 -6.21 5.33
C PRO A 503 1.07 -4.94 6.14
N GLY A 504 0.69 -3.86 5.46
CA GLY A 504 0.35 -2.59 6.11
C GLY A 504 1.55 -1.75 6.57
N VAL A 505 2.78 -2.11 6.16
CA VAL A 505 4.00 -1.40 6.56
C VAL A 505 4.07 0.02 6.00
N ALA A 506 3.60 0.24 4.77
CA ALA A 506 3.56 1.55 4.13
C ALA A 506 2.68 2.54 4.91
N LEU A 507 1.46 2.11 5.23
CA LEU A 507 0.51 2.94 5.99
C LEU A 507 0.97 3.10 7.45
N GLY A 508 1.50 2.05 8.07
CA GLY A 508 2.09 2.13 9.41
C GLY A 508 3.21 3.16 9.52
N ALA A 509 4.15 3.17 8.57
CA ALA A 509 5.22 4.18 8.52
C ALA A 509 4.67 5.58 8.26
N ALA A 510 3.73 5.75 7.33
CA ALA A 510 3.11 7.04 7.08
C ALA A 510 2.47 7.64 8.34
N LEU A 511 1.80 6.81 9.18
CA LEU A 511 1.25 7.27 10.45
C LEU A 511 2.34 7.64 11.47
N VAL A 512 3.44 6.88 11.52
CA VAL A 512 4.57 7.16 12.42
C VAL A 512 5.28 8.45 12.06
N GLU A 513 5.61 8.62 10.79
CA GLU A 513 6.27 9.82 10.27
C GLU A 513 5.37 11.06 10.47
N ALA A 514 4.08 10.95 10.15
CA ALA A 514 3.13 12.04 10.37
C ALA A 514 2.99 12.44 11.85
N PHE A 515 3.04 11.46 12.76
CA PHE A 515 3.02 11.73 14.20
C PHE A 515 4.33 12.37 14.68
N ALA A 516 5.48 11.91 14.19
CA ALA A 516 6.79 12.45 14.53
C ALA A 516 6.90 13.93 14.12
N ALA A 517 6.47 14.26 12.90
CA ALA A 517 6.50 15.62 12.33
C ALA A 517 5.84 16.67 13.23
N VAL A 518 4.81 16.30 13.99
CA VAL A 518 4.00 17.26 14.76
C VAL A 518 4.21 17.18 16.28
N THR A 519 4.94 16.19 16.78
CA THR A 519 5.12 15.96 18.23
C THR A 519 6.52 16.24 18.75
N ASP A 520 7.52 16.37 17.87
CA ASP A 520 8.91 16.48 18.31
C ASP A 520 9.28 17.83 18.96
N GLN A 521 8.56 18.91 18.60
CA GLN A 521 8.91 20.27 19.05
C GLN A 521 8.74 20.55 20.56
N ARG A 522 8.26 19.60 21.38
CA ARG A 522 8.17 19.75 22.84
C ARG A 522 8.50 18.44 23.56
N LEU A 523 9.79 18.17 23.77
CA LEU A 523 10.32 17.06 24.59
C LEU A 523 9.66 16.96 25.99
N GLY A 524 9.07 18.04 26.52
CA GLY A 524 8.33 18.05 27.79
C GLY A 524 6.92 17.43 27.75
N LEU A 525 6.26 17.34 26.59
CA LEU A 525 4.87 16.86 26.45
C LEU A 525 4.73 15.41 25.98
N ARG A 526 5.85 14.72 25.67
CA ARG A 526 5.86 13.28 25.35
C ARG A 526 5.36 12.38 26.49
N ARG A 527 5.12 12.91 27.69
CA ARG A 527 4.58 12.19 28.86
C ARG A 527 3.06 12.29 28.99
N GLU A 528 2.40 13.22 28.30
CA GLU A 528 0.95 13.45 28.42
C GLU A 528 0.13 13.01 27.18
N LEU A 529 0.81 12.66 26.07
CA LEU A 529 0.24 12.07 24.85
C LEU A 529 0.59 10.58 24.73
#